data_AF-A0A9R1QW33-F1
#
_entry.id   AF-A0A9R1QW33-F1
#
_cell.length_a   1.000
_cell.length_b   1.000
_cell.length_c   1.000
_cell.angle_alpha   90.00
_cell.angle_beta   90.00
_cell.angle_gamma   90.00
#
_symmetry.space_group_name_H-M   'P 1'
#
loop_
_entity.id
_entity.type
_entity.pdbx_description
1 polymer ?
#
loop_
_entity_poly.entity_id
_entity_poly.type
_entity_poly.pdbx_seq_one_letter_code
_entity_poly.pdbx_strand_id
1 'polypeptide(L)'
;MASSPRSPQPAELEISRQSRILAALSKKVIDLDELRMLAAQGVPDGAGVRSTVWKLLLGYLPKDRALWEQELAKKRSQYEAFKDEFLPNTHSEMIEQVDRDVKRTHPDIHFFCGDSSFAKSNQDSLRNILIIFAKLNAGIRYVQGMNEILAPLFFVFRNDPDYKNANFAEADSFFCFVELLSGLRDNFCQKLDNSAVGIRGTLFKLSQLLKKYDGELQHHLEITTEVNPQFYAFRWITLLLTQEFNFADIIHIWDTLLSDPDGPQETLLRICCAMLILVRKRLLAGDFSSNLKLLQSYPPTNIGHLLYVANKLQ
;
A
#
# COMPACT_ATOMS: atom_id res chain seq x y z
N MET A 1 -15.01 34.84 -34.00
CA MET A 1 -14.72 34.55 -32.58
C MET A 1 -14.67 33.03 -32.42
N ALA A 2 -13.47 32.45 -32.41
CA ALA A 2 -13.32 31.02 -32.12
C ALA A 2 -13.47 30.84 -30.61
N SER A 3 -14.49 30.10 -30.19
CA SER A 3 -14.70 29.72 -28.80
C SER A 3 -13.52 28.87 -28.34
N SER A 4 -12.81 29.31 -27.29
CA SER A 4 -11.77 28.51 -26.64
C SER A 4 -12.32 27.14 -26.23
N PRO A 5 -11.55 26.05 -26.36
CA PRO A 5 -12.01 24.73 -25.95
C PRO A 5 -12.33 24.73 -24.45
N ARG A 6 -13.54 24.27 -24.09
CA ARG A 6 -13.93 24.11 -22.68
C ARG A 6 -13.03 23.08 -22.03
N SER A 7 -12.41 23.43 -20.90
CA SER A 7 -11.64 22.48 -20.10
C SER A 7 -12.56 21.34 -19.64
N PRO A 8 -12.14 20.07 -19.78
CA PRO A 8 -12.98 18.92 -19.45
C PRO A 8 -13.29 18.88 -17.95
N GLN A 9 -14.49 18.43 -17.61
CA GLN A 9 -14.92 18.28 -16.22
C GLN A 9 -14.21 17.09 -15.55
N PRO A 10 -14.04 17.09 -14.20
CA PRO A 10 -13.38 16.00 -13.49
C PRO A 10 -13.93 14.60 -13.79
N ALA A 11 -15.26 14.47 -13.91
CA ALA A 11 -15.91 13.21 -14.26
C ALA A 11 -15.59 12.75 -15.70
N GLU A 12 -15.47 13.67 -16.65
CA GLU A 12 -15.11 13.35 -18.05
C GLU A 12 -13.65 12.85 -18.14
N LEU A 13 -12.76 13.43 -17.34
CA LEU A 13 -11.36 13.00 -17.22
C LEU A 13 -11.27 11.59 -16.60
N GLU A 14 -12.09 11.30 -15.59
CA GLU A 14 -12.13 9.99 -14.94
C GLU A 14 -12.68 8.89 -15.87
N ILE A 15 -13.78 9.17 -16.59
CA ILE A 15 -14.34 8.27 -17.60
C ILE A 15 -13.31 7.99 -18.69
N SER A 16 -12.65 9.04 -19.21
CA SER A 16 -11.59 8.88 -20.22
C SER A 16 -10.44 8.01 -19.71
N ARG A 17 -10.03 8.18 -18.44
CA ARG A 17 -8.98 7.35 -17.83
C ARG A 17 -9.41 5.89 -17.67
N GLN A 18 -10.63 5.65 -17.20
CA GLN A 18 -11.18 4.30 -17.08
C GLN A 18 -11.19 3.59 -18.44
N SER A 19 -11.61 4.28 -19.51
CA SER A 19 -11.58 3.73 -20.87
C SER A 19 -10.16 3.36 -21.32
N ARG A 20 -9.16 4.18 -21.00
CA ARG A 20 -7.74 3.91 -21.34
C ARG A 20 -7.21 2.68 -20.58
N ILE A 21 -7.50 2.56 -19.29
CA ILE A 21 -7.12 1.39 -18.49
C ILE A 21 -7.80 0.13 -19.02
N LEU A 22 -9.11 0.18 -19.30
CA LEU A 22 -9.83 -0.94 -19.90
C LEU A 22 -9.26 -1.35 -21.25
N ALA A 23 -8.88 -0.38 -22.09
CA ALA A 23 -8.22 -0.65 -23.36
C ALA A 23 -6.86 -1.34 -23.15
N ALA A 24 -6.05 -0.90 -22.20
CA ALA A 24 -4.78 -1.55 -21.85
C ALA A 24 -5.01 -3.00 -21.36
N LEU A 25 -6.00 -3.22 -20.49
CA LEU A 25 -6.39 -4.55 -19.97
C LEU A 25 -7.04 -5.47 -21.02
N SER A 26 -7.53 -4.90 -22.13
CA SER A 26 -8.13 -5.67 -23.23
C SER A 26 -7.11 -6.33 -24.16
N LYS A 27 -5.83 -5.93 -24.08
CA LYS A 27 -4.76 -6.49 -24.90
C LYS A 27 -4.51 -7.95 -24.55
N LYS A 28 -4.12 -8.76 -25.55
CA LYS A 28 -3.76 -10.18 -25.35
C LYS A 28 -2.59 -10.33 -24.39
N VAL A 29 -1.56 -9.51 -24.60
CA VAL A 29 -0.41 -9.37 -23.70
C VAL A 29 -0.43 -7.95 -23.15
N ILE A 30 -0.47 -7.83 -21.83
CA ILE A 30 -0.51 -6.54 -21.15
C ILE A 30 0.85 -5.87 -21.21
N ASP A 31 0.85 -4.61 -21.66
CA ASP A 31 1.97 -3.71 -21.54
C ASP A 31 2.00 -3.13 -20.11
N LEU A 32 2.92 -3.63 -19.28
CA LEU A 32 3.02 -3.18 -17.90
C LEU A 32 3.53 -1.74 -17.78
N ASP A 33 4.31 -1.24 -18.74
CA ASP A 33 4.85 0.11 -18.65
C ASP A 33 3.75 1.13 -18.97
N GLU A 34 2.90 0.84 -19.96
CA GLU A 34 1.67 1.59 -20.18
C GLU A 34 0.74 1.53 -18.97
N LEU A 35 0.54 0.34 -18.39
CA LEU A 35 -0.35 0.16 -17.24
C LEU A 35 0.15 0.95 -16.01
N ARG A 36 1.45 0.91 -15.73
CA ARG A 36 2.11 1.69 -14.67
C ARG A 36 1.91 3.18 -14.87
N MET A 37 2.14 3.69 -16.08
CA MET A 37 1.92 5.12 -16.37
C MET A 37 0.47 5.56 -16.16
N LEU A 38 -0.50 4.69 -16.48
CA LEU A 38 -1.92 4.97 -16.28
C LEU A 38 -2.30 4.92 -14.79
N ALA A 39 -1.85 3.89 -14.08
CA ALA A 39 -2.18 3.66 -12.68
C ALA A 39 -1.49 4.67 -11.73
N ALA A 40 -0.30 5.17 -12.08
CA ALA A 40 0.37 6.27 -11.37
C ALA A 40 -0.41 7.60 -11.38
N GLN A 41 -1.44 7.73 -12.24
CA GLN A 41 -2.36 8.88 -12.28
C GLN A 41 -3.65 8.64 -11.49
N GLY A 42 -3.71 7.53 -10.75
CA GLY A 42 -4.88 7.04 -10.03
C GLY A 42 -5.74 6.11 -10.89
N VAL A 43 -6.16 5.00 -10.28
CA VAL A 43 -7.08 4.05 -10.90
C VAL A 43 -8.51 4.42 -10.48
N PRO A 44 -9.49 4.50 -11.40
CA PRO A 44 -10.88 4.76 -11.04
C PRO A 44 -11.52 3.60 -10.25
N ASP A 45 -12.49 3.90 -9.38
CA ASP A 45 -13.22 2.89 -8.59
C ASP A 45 -14.16 2.02 -9.45
N GLY A 46 -14.58 2.53 -10.61
CA GLY A 46 -15.57 1.89 -11.47
C GLY A 46 -15.13 0.57 -12.11
N ALA A 47 -16.08 -0.37 -12.25
CA ALA A 47 -15.96 -1.61 -13.03
C ALA A 47 -14.87 -2.61 -12.59
N GLY A 48 -14.38 -2.55 -11.35
CA GLY A 48 -13.44 -3.55 -10.81
C GLY A 48 -12.04 -3.48 -11.42
N VAL A 49 -11.72 -2.39 -12.14
CA VAL A 49 -10.44 -2.27 -12.84
C VAL A 49 -9.28 -2.25 -11.87
N ARG A 50 -9.43 -1.64 -10.67
CA ARG A 50 -8.36 -1.60 -9.65
C ARG A 50 -7.95 -2.98 -9.17
N SER A 51 -8.91 -3.87 -8.91
CA SER A 51 -8.65 -5.26 -8.52
C SER A 51 -7.73 -5.95 -9.54
N THR A 52 -8.04 -5.82 -10.83
CA THR A 52 -7.21 -6.42 -11.90
C THR A 52 -5.85 -5.73 -12.04
N VAL A 53 -5.81 -4.39 -11.98
CA VAL A 53 -4.57 -3.61 -12.09
C VAL A 53 -3.60 -3.96 -10.97
N TRP A 54 -4.04 -3.97 -9.72
CA TRP A 54 -3.18 -4.29 -8.58
C TRP A 54 -2.61 -5.71 -8.65
N LYS A 55 -3.43 -6.68 -9.07
CA LYS A 55 -2.98 -8.06 -9.29
C LYS A 55 -1.88 -8.16 -10.37
N LEU A 56 -1.96 -7.36 -11.42
CA LEU A 56 -0.92 -7.30 -12.47
C LEU A 56 0.35 -6.60 -11.98
N LEU A 57 0.21 -5.46 -11.29
CA LEU A 57 1.35 -4.67 -10.79
C LEU A 57 2.13 -5.40 -9.69
N LEU A 58 1.45 -6.20 -8.88
CA LEU A 58 2.06 -7.08 -7.88
C LEU A 58 2.56 -8.42 -8.45
N GLY A 59 2.47 -8.64 -9.76
CA GLY A 59 2.95 -9.86 -10.41
C GLY A 59 2.13 -11.12 -10.10
N TYR A 60 0.96 -10.99 -9.46
CA TYR A 60 0.05 -12.11 -9.21
C TYR A 60 -0.57 -12.65 -10.50
N LEU A 61 -0.97 -11.75 -11.41
CA LEU A 61 -1.43 -12.12 -12.74
C LEU A 61 -0.28 -12.00 -13.76
N PRO A 62 -0.09 -13.00 -14.65
CA PRO A 62 0.90 -12.91 -15.71
C PRO A 62 0.49 -11.88 -16.77
N LYS A 63 1.45 -11.40 -17.56
CA LYS A 63 1.18 -10.44 -18.64
C LYS A 63 0.29 -11.01 -19.74
N ASP A 64 0.37 -12.31 -20.01
CA ASP A 64 -0.47 -12.97 -21.00
C ASP A 64 -1.84 -13.28 -20.40
N ARG A 65 -2.87 -12.62 -20.94
CA ARG A 65 -4.26 -12.76 -20.48
C ARG A 65 -4.82 -14.16 -20.68
N ALA A 66 -4.32 -14.92 -21.64
CA ALA A 66 -4.76 -16.29 -21.87
C ALA A 66 -4.43 -17.22 -20.68
N LEU A 67 -3.47 -16.83 -19.83
CA LEU A 67 -3.03 -17.62 -18.68
C LEU A 67 -3.76 -17.27 -17.37
N TRP A 68 -4.57 -16.20 -17.35
CA TRP A 68 -5.17 -15.69 -16.11
C TRP A 68 -6.08 -16.70 -15.43
N GLU A 69 -6.97 -17.35 -16.18
CA GLU A 69 -7.90 -18.33 -15.62
C GLU A 69 -7.16 -19.51 -14.99
N GLN A 70 -6.14 -20.02 -15.67
CA GLN A 70 -5.31 -21.11 -15.17
C GLN A 70 -4.52 -20.70 -13.92
N GLU A 71 -3.88 -19.53 -13.93
CA GLU A 71 -3.08 -19.07 -12.79
C GLU A 71 -3.95 -18.79 -11.57
N LEU A 72 -5.12 -18.14 -11.76
CA LEU A 72 -6.09 -17.92 -10.69
C LEU A 72 -6.59 -19.23 -10.10
N ALA A 73 -7.00 -20.20 -10.94
CA ALA A 73 -7.47 -21.50 -10.47
C ALA A 73 -6.38 -22.21 -9.65
N LYS A 74 -5.15 -22.26 -10.16
CA LYS A 74 -3.99 -22.86 -9.48
C LYS A 74 -3.73 -22.21 -8.12
N LYS A 75 -3.63 -20.88 -8.08
CA LYS A 75 -3.33 -20.12 -6.85
C LYS A 75 -4.46 -20.25 -5.83
N ARG A 76 -5.72 -20.12 -6.25
CA ARG A 76 -6.88 -20.26 -5.36
C ARG A 76 -6.99 -21.67 -4.77
N SER A 77 -6.74 -22.72 -5.55
CA SER A 77 -6.67 -24.09 -5.03
C SER A 77 -5.49 -24.30 -4.07
N GLN A 78 -4.33 -23.68 -4.36
CA GLN A 78 -3.18 -23.73 -3.45
C GLN A 78 -3.48 -23.07 -2.10
N TYR A 79 -4.16 -21.92 -2.10
CA TYR A 79 -4.54 -21.25 -0.85
C TYR A 79 -5.54 -22.07 -0.04
N GLU A 80 -6.48 -22.75 -0.69
CA GLU A 80 -7.41 -23.64 0.05
C GLU A 80 -6.66 -24.80 0.72
N ALA A 81 -5.66 -25.39 0.05
CA ALA A 81 -4.79 -26.38 0.68
C ALA A 81 -4.02 -25.82 1.89
N PHE A 82 -3.57 -24.56 1.83
CA PHE A 82 -2.96 -23.90 3.00
C PHE A 82 -3.95 -23.70 4.14
N LYS A 83 -5.22 -23.42 3.86
CA LYS A 83 -6.24 -23.32 4.91
C LYS A 83 -6.41 -24.65 5.64
N ASP A 84 -6.53 -25.74 4.87
CA ASP A 84 -6.67 -27.09 5.42
C ASP A 84 -5.46 -27.50 6.26
N GLU A 85 -4.24 -27.13 5.84
CA GLU A 85 -3.01 -27.46 6.55
C GLU A 85 -2.79 -26.59 7.80
N PHE A 86 -3.03 -25.27 7.71
CA PHE A 86 -2.54 -24.31 8.70
C PHE A 86 -3.61 -23.72 9.62
N LEU A 87 -4.90 -23.81 9.31
CA LEU A 87 -5.96 -23.27 10.18
C LEU A 87 -6.47 -24.23 11.29
N PRO A 88 -6.36 -25.57 11.19
CA PRO A 88 -6.81 -26.44 12.28
C PRO A 88 -6.07 -26.21 13.62
N ASN A 89 -6.86 -26.02 14.68
CA ASN A 89 -6.54 -26.09 16.12
C ASN A 89 -5.07 -25.90 16.54
N THR A 90 -4.57 -24.67 16.45
CA THR A 90 -3.31 -24.28 17.08
C THR A 90 -3.43 -22.93 17.77
N HIS A 91 -4.05 -22.91 18.95
CA HIS A 91 -3.97 -21.73 19.81
C HIS A 91 -2.49 -21.40 20.06
N SER A 92 -2.11 -20.17 19.77
CA SER A 92 -0.76 -19.66 20.01
C SER A 92 -0.84 -18.16 20.26
N GLU A 93 0.14 -17.61 20.98
CA GLU A 93 0.23 -16.17 21.26
C GLU A 93 0.19 -15.32 19.98
N MET A 94 0.76 -15.82 18.89
CA MET A 94 0.70 -15.19 17.56
C MET A 94 -0.73 -15.06 17.05
N ILE A 95 -1.53 -16.12 17.15
CA ILE A 95 -2.94 -16.09 16.71
C ILE A 95 -3.75 -15.12 17.56
N GLU A 96 -3.56 -15.12 18.88
CA GLU A 96 -4.25 -14.17 19.76
C GLU A 96 -3.88 -12.71 19.44
N GLN A 97 -2.62 -12.47 19.06
CA GLN A 97 -2.18 -11.15 18.60
C GLN A 97 -2.89 -10.76 17.29
N VAL A 98 -2.93 -11.66 16.30
CA VAL A 98 -3.68 -11.44 15.06
C VAL A 98 -5.16 -11.14 15.35
N ASP A 99 -5.79 -11.91 16.24
CA ASP A 99 -7.20 -11.74 16.62
C ASP A 99 -7.48 -10.35 17.20
N ARG A 100 -6.60 -9.85 18.07
CA ARG A 100 -6.72 -8.50 18.63
C ARG A 100 -6.54 -7.42 17.57
N ASP A 101 -5.57 -7.60 16.68
CA ASP A 101 -5.23 -6.61 15.66
C ASP A 101 -6.28 -6.53 14.54
N VAL A 102 -6.82 -7.67 14.11
CA VAL A 102 -7.94 -7.72 13.15
C VAL A 102 -9.18 -7.02 13.71
N LYS A 103 -9.54 -7.27 14.97
CA LYS A 103 -10.72 -6.63 15.61
C LYS A 103 -10.64 -5.11 15.66
N ARG A 104 -9.43 -4.54 15.70
CA ARG A 104 -9.19 -3.09 15.75
C ARG A 104 -8.76 -2.49 14.42
N THR A 105 -8.78 -3.26 13.33
CA THR A 105 -8.40 -2.78 11.99
C THR A 105 -9.48 -1.84 11.47
N HIS A 106 -9.12 -0.58 11.18
CA HIS A 106 -10.01 0.47 10.69
C HIS A 106 -11.42 0.46 11.33
N PRO A 107 -11.52 0.75 12.65
CA PRO A 107 -12.76 0.58 13.42
C PRO A 107 -13.92 1.47 12.94
N ASP A 108 -13.60 2.57 12.26
CA ASP A 108 -14.57 3.52 11.71
C ASP A 108 -15.17 3.06 10.37
N ILE A 109 -14.72 1.93 9.82
CA ILE A 109 -15.16 1.41 8.52
C ILE A 109 -15.99 0.14 8.73
N HIS A 110 -17.29 0.21 8.40
CA HIS A 110 -18.23 -0.92 8.54
C HIS A 110 -17.84 -2.20 7.79
N PHE A 111 -17.00 -2.07 6.76
CA PHE A 111 -16.45 -3.20 6.03
C PHE A 111 -15.54 -4.08 6.91
N PHE A 112 -14.76 -3.46 7.82
CA PHE A 112 -13.80 -4.13 8.71
C PHE A 112 -14.33 -4.33 10.13
N CYS A 113 -15.28 -3.49 10.57
CA CYS A 113 -15.77 -3.48 11.93
C CYS A 113 -17.31 -3.52 11.98
N GLY A 114 -17.86 -4.43 12.78
CA GLY A 114 -19.30 -4.49 13.06
C GLY A 114 -19.83 -5.90 13.33
N ASP A 115 -21.06 -5.99 13.80
CA ASP A 115 -21.70 -7.26 14.15
C ASP A 115 -22.36 -8.00 12.98
N SER A 116 -22.39 -7.37 11.80
CA SER A 116 -22.96 -7.95 10.59
C SER A 116 -22.20 -9.22 10.18
N SER A 117 -22.91 -10.18 9.59
CA SER A 117 -22.29 -11.40 9.04
C SER A 117 -21.24 -11.07 7.97
N PHE A 118 -21.43 -10.00 7.21
CA PHE A 118 -20.49 -9.53 6.20
C PHE A 118 -19.18 -9.04 6.82
N ALA A 119 -19.24 -8.18 7.84
CA ALA A 119 -18.06 -7.69 8.54
C ALA A 119 -17.31 -8.82 9.25
N LYS A 120 -18.02 -9.75 9.91
CA LYS A 120 -17.42 -10.93 10.55
C LYS A 120 -16.70 -11.83 9.53
N SER A 121 -17.35 -12.10 8.39
CA SER A 121 -16.73 -12.85 7.29
C SER A 121 -15.45 -12.17 6.77
N ASN A 122 -15.44 -10.84 6.68
CA ASN A 122 -14.25 -10.09 6.26
C ASN A 122 -13.12 -10.17 7.31
N GLN A 123 -13.45 -10.05 8.60
CA GLN A 123 -12.49 -10.24 9.70
C GLN A 123 -11.89 -11.64 9.69
N ASP A 124 -12.73 -12.67 9.50
CA ASP A 124 -12.28 -14.06 9.42
C ASP A 124 -11.31 -14.26 8.24
N SER A 125 -11.60 -13.68 7.08
CA SER A 125 -10.69 -13.72 5.92
C SER A 125 -9.35 -13.04 6.20
N LEU A 126 -9.36 -11.81 6.77
CA LEU A 126 -8.12 -11.12 7.15
C LEU A 126 -7.29 -11.94 8.15
N ARG A 127 -7.96 -12.49 9.16
CA ARG A 127 -7.36 -13.36 10.17
C ARG A 127 -6.69 -14.58 9.53
N ASN A 128 -7.39 -15.30 8.65
CA ASN A 128 -6.88 -16.49 7.99
C ASN A 128 -5.63 -16.19 7.17
N ILE A 129 -5.66 -15.12 6.37
CA ILE A 129 -4.52 -14.69 5.54
C ILE A 129 -3.29 -14.44 6.42
N LEU A 130 -3.44 -13.68 7.50
CA LEU A 130 -2.33 -13.32 8.39
C LEU A 130 -1.75 -14.54 9.11
N ILE A 131 -2.60 -15.47 9.57
CA ILE A 131 -2.17 -16.71 10.23
C ILE A 131 -1.39 -17.60 9.24
N ILE A 132 -1.92 -17.80 8.05
CA ILE A 132 -1.29 -18.62 7.00
C ILE A 132 0.05 -18.00 6.60
N PHE A 133 0.09 -16.67 6.39
CA PHE A 133 1.33 -15.95 6.09
C PHE A 133 2.38 -16.15 7.19
N ALA A 134 2.00 -15.96 8.45
CA ALA A 134 2.92 -16.06 9.58
C ALA A 134 3.48 -17.48 9.76
N LYS A 135 2.67 -18.51 9.51
CA LYS A 135 3.07 -19.92 9.58
C LYS A 135 4.01 -20.31 8.43
N LEU A 136 3.72 -19.87 7.21
CA LEU A 136 4.60 -20.11 6.05
C LEU A 136 5.92 -19.35 6.14
N ASN A 137 5.93 -18.18 6.77
CA ASN A 137 7.10 -17.30 6.87
C ASN A 137 7.68 -17.27 8.29
N ALA A 138 8.08 -18.41 8.84
CA ALA A 138 8.54 -18.54 10.24
C ALA A 138 9.72 -17.63 10.63
N GLY A 139 10.48 -17.11 9.66
CA GLY A 139 11.56 -16.14 9.86
C GLY A 139 11.12 -14.67 10.01
N ILE A 140 9.90 -14.32 9.55
CA ILE A 140 9.29 -12.99 9.71
C ILE A 140 8.18 -13.06 10.75
N ARG A 141 7.32 -14.09 10.65
CA ARG A 141 6.08 -14.27 11.42
C ARG A 141 5.13 -13.08 11.25
N TYR A 142 4.10 -13.03 12.08
CA TYR A 142 3.23 -11.87 12.18
C TYR A 142 3.93 -10.74 12.94
N VAL A 143 3.90 -9.53 12.38
CA VAL A 143 4.33 -8.29 13.04
C VAL A 143 3.14 -7.34 13.10
N GLN A 144 2.92 -6.73 14.27
CA GLN A 144 1.84 -5.76 14.46
C GLN A 144 1.89 -4.67 13.39
N GLY A 145 0.75 -4.41 12.73
CA GLY A 145 0.64 -3.49 11.60
C GLY A 145 0.50 -4.17 10.24
N MET A 146 0.86 -5.46 10.11
CA MET A 146 0.60 -6.23 8.88
C MET A 146 -0.88 -6.29 8.52
N ASN A 147 -1.77 -6.24 9.51
CA ASN A 147 -3.22 -6.15 9.31
C ASN A 147 -3.64 -4.87 8.55
N GLU A 148 -2.97 -3.75 8.82
CA GLU A 148 -3.23 -2.47 8.15
C GLU A 148 -2.74 -2.48 6.70
N ILE A 149 -1.64 -3.20 6.42
CA ILE A 149 -1.12 -3.40 5.06
C ILE A 149 -2.03 -4.34 4.26
N LEU A 150 -2.56 -5.38 4.89
CA LEU A 150 -3.46 -6.32 4.22
C LEU A 150 -4.83 -5.67 3.88
N ALA A 151 -5.31 -4.78 4.74
CA ALA A 151 -6.65 -4.20 4.64
C ALA A 151 -6.95 -3.53 3.28
N PRO A 152 -6.09 -2.65 2.72
CA PRO A 152 -6.30 -2.07 1.39
C PRO A 152 -6.44 -3.12 0.27
N LEU A 153 -5.57 -4.14 0.24
CA LEU A 153 -5.62 -5.21 -0.77
C LEU A 153 -6.96 -5.96 -0.69
N PHE A 154 -7.31 -6.39 0.52
CA PHE A 154 -8.52 -7.16 0.74
C PHE A 154 -9.78 -6.36 0.45
N PHE A 155 -9.82 -5.08 0.83
CA PHE A 155 -10.92 -4.19 0.50
C PHE A 155 -11.13 -4.05 -1.01
N VAL A 156 -10.05 -3.83 -1.77
CA VAL A 156 -10.12 -3.68 -3.23
C VAL A 156 -10.61 -4.96 -3.89
N PHE A 157 -10.13 -6.13 -3.46
CA PHE A 157 -10.51 -7.41 -4.09
C PHE A 157 -11.89 -7.90 -3.66
N ARG A 158 -12.31 -7.62 -2.42
CA ARG A 158 -13.61 -8.06 -1.89
C ARG A 158 -14.77 -7.23 -2.42
N ASN A 159 -14.52 -5.96 -2.77
CA ASN A 159 -15.50 -5.07 -3.41
C ASN A 159 -15.45 -5.13 -4.95
N ASP A 160 -14.82 -6.15 -5.53
CA ASP A 160 -14.85 -6.38 -6.97
C ASP A 160 -16.31 -6.61 -7.43
N PRO A 161 -16.79 -5.90 -8.48
CA PRO A 161 -18.15 -6.06 -8.98
C PRO A 161 -18.40 -7.44 -9.59
N ASP A 162 -17.37 -8.18 -10.01
CA ASP A 162 -17.50 -9.58 -10.40
C ASP A 162 -17.47 -10.48 -9.16
N TYR A 163 -18.62 -11.07 -8.84
CA TYR A 163 -18.77 -12.00 -7.71
C TYR A 163 -17.79 -13.18 -7.77
N LYS A 164 -17.36 -13.62 -8.97
CA LYS A 164 -16.37 -14.68 -9.15
C LYS A 164 -14.97 -14.25 -8.73
N ASN A 165 -14.69 -12.96 -8.65
CA ASN A 165 -13.45 -12.44 -8.09
C ASN A 165 -13.62 -12.12 -6.61
N ALA A 166 -14.71 -11.44 -6.23
CA ALA A 166 -14.99 -11.07 -4.85
C ALA A 166 -15.06 -12.28 -3.89
N ASN A 167 -15.55 -13.42 -4.35
CA ASN A 167 -15.62 -14.66 -3.56
C ASN A 167 -14.24 -15.28 -3.26
N PHE A 168 -13.25 -15.01 -4.10
CA PHE A 168 -11.87 -15.49 -3.91
C PHE A 168 -10.93 -14.37 -3.46
N ALA A 169 -11.48 -13.24 -3.00
CA ALA A 169 -10.71 -12.10 -2.52
C ALA A 169 -9.72 -12.49 -1.42
N GLU A 170 -10.07 -13.46 -0.56
CA GLU A 170 -9.17 -13.95 0.49
C GLU A 170 -7.86 -14.54 -0.10
N ALA A 171 -8.00 -15.50 -1.03
CA ALA A 171 -6.87 -16.14 -1.69
C ALA A 171 -6.05 -15.15 -2.53
N ASP A 172 -6.73 -14.31 -3.32
CA ASP A 172 -6.08 -13.31 -4.17
C ASP A 172 -5.31 -12.27 -3.32
N SER A 173 -5.87 -11.88 -2.16
CA SER A 173 -5.21 -10.98 -1.20
C SER A 173 -3.97 -11.61 -0.60
N PHE A 174 -4.03 -12.90 -0.22
CA PHE A 174 -2.88 -13.61 0.34
C PHE A 174 -1.67 -13.55 -0.59
N PHE A 175 -1.84 -13.92 -1.87
CA PHE A 175 -0.69 -13.92 -2.80
C PHE A 175 -0.20 -12.52 -3.10
N CYS A 176 -1.10 -11.55 -3.33
CA CYS A 176 -0.70 -10.16 -3.54
C CYS A 176 0.03 -9.58 -2.31
N PHE A 177 -0.39 -9.95 -1.10
CA PHE A 177 0.25 -9.55 0.15
C PHE A 177 1.64 -10.17 0.30
N VAL A 178 1.82 -11.44 -0.07
CA VAL A 178 3.13 -12.10 -0.11
C VAL A 178 4.08 -11.40 -1.09
N GLU A 179 3.62 -11.11 -2.31
CA GLU A 179 4.44 -10.41 -3.31
C GLU A 179 4.83 -9.00 -2.83
N LEU A 180 3.88 -8.24 -2.28
CA LEU A 180 4.13 -6.90 -1.73
C LEU A 180 5.17 -6.93 -0.61
N LEU A 181 5.01 -7.84 0.36
CA LEU A 181 5.93 -7.95 1.48
C LEU A 181 7.28 -8.54 1.07
N SER A 182 7.36 -9.32 0.00
CA SER A 182 8.65 -9.86 -0.49
C SER A 182 9.62 -8.73 -0.86
N GLY A 183 9.13 -7.66 -1.49
CA GLY A 183 9.92 -6.47 -1.85
C GLY A 183 10.27 -5.55 -0.67
N LEU A 184 9.63 -5.77 0.49
CA LEU A 184 9.82 -4.99 1.72
C LEU A 184 10.41 -5.83 2.86
N ARG A 185 10.76 -7.09 2.59
CA ARG A 185 11.05 -8.12 3.58
C ARG A 185 12.13 -7.71 4.57
N ASP A 186 13.16 -7.03 4.09
CA ASP A 186 14.30 -6.65 4.92
C ASP A 186 13.92 -5.63 6.00
N ASN A 187 12.87 -4.83 5.77
CA ASN A 187 12.33 -3.89 6.77
C ASN A 187 11.58 -4.60 7.91
N PHE A 188 11.13 -5.84 7.72
CA PHE A 188 10.40 -6.62 8.73
C PHE A 188 11.27 -7.65 9.43
N CYS A 189 12.50 -7.87 8.97
CA CYS A 189 13.41 -8.79 9.60
C CYS A 189 14.13 -8.10 10.77
N GLN A 190 13.70 -8.36 12.00
CA GLN A 190 14.31 -7.78 13.22
C GLN A 190 15.83 -7.96 13.30
N LYS A 191 16.35 -9.07 12.74
CA LYS A 191 17.80 -9.34 12.68
C LYS A 191 18.57 -8.33 11.82
N LEU A 192 17.88 -7.70 10.86
CA LEU A 192 18.43 -6.72 9.95
C LEU A 192 18.21 -5.28 10.43
N ASP A 193 17.50 -5.05 11.54
CA ASP A 193 17.20 -3.70 12.02
C ASP A 193 18.46 -2.85 12.20
N ASN A 194 19.55 -3.45 12.68
CA ASN A 194 20.84 -2.78 12.88
C ASN A 194 21.77 -2.80 11.65
N SER A 195 21.28 -3.27 10.50
CA SER A 195 22.05 -3.38 9.27
C SER A 195 21.72 -2.27 8.27
N ALA A 196 22.62 -2.05 7.31
CA ALA A 196 22.41 -1.12 6.20
C ALA A 196 21.35 -1.60 5.18
N VAL A 197 20.87 -2.85 5.31
CA VAL A 197 19.86 -3.44 4.43
C VAL A 197 18.47 -3.54 5.07
N GLY A 198 18.37 -3.39 6.39
CA GLY A 198 17.08 -3.35 7.09
C GLY A 198 16.51 -1.94 7.23
N ILE A 199 15.57 -1.76 8.16
CA ILE A 199 14.82 -0.50 8.31
C ILE A 199 15.71 0.73 8.53
N ARG A 200 16.86 0.60 9.22
CA ARG A 200 17.82 1.71 9.38
C ARG A 200 18.45 2.14 8.06
N GLY A 201 18.73 1.18 7.17
CA GLY A 201 19.18 1.46 5.80
C GLY A 201 18.13 2.23 5.00
N THR A 202 16.87 1.81 5.09
CA THR A 202 15.74 2.48 4.42
C THR A 202 15.50 3.89 4.96
N LEU A 203 15.58 4.10 6.28
CA LEU A 203 15.54 5.42 6.90
C LEU A 203 16.71 6.31 6.46
N PHE A 204 17.91 5.73 6.35
CA PHE A 204 19.06 6.46 5.83
C PHE A 204 18.88 6.88 4.37
N LYS A 205 18.30 6.01 3.53
CA LYS A 205 17.93 6.37 2.14
C LYS A 205 16.96 7.55 2.11
N LEU A 206 15.96 7.59 3.00
CA LEU A 206 15.05 8.75 3.14
C LEU A 206 15.84 10.02 3.47
N SER A 207 16.74 9.97 4.44
CA SER A 207 17.61 11.11 4.80
C SER A 207 18.47 11.57 3.64
N GLN A 208 19.07 10.65 2.87
CA GLN A 208 19.85 11.00 1.68
C GLN A 208 18.99 11.62 0.58
N LEU A 209 17.77 11.12 0.38
CA LEU A 209 16.82 11.68 -0.57
C LEU A 209 16.43 13.11 -0.16
N LEU A 210 16.13 13.34 1.11
CA LEU A 210 15.84 14.68 1.62
C LEU A 210 17.06 15.60 1.46
N LYS A 211 18.27 15.12 1.78
CA LYS A 211 19.50 15.90 1.59
C LYS A 211 19.72 16.30 0.12
N LYS A 212 19.40 15.41 -0.83
CA LYS A 212 19.51 15.66 -2.27
C LYS A 212 18.60 16.81 -2.73
N TYR A 213 17.37 16.87 -2.21
CA TYR A 213 16.34 17.82 -2.68
C TYR A 213 16.15 19.05 -1.80
N ASP A 214 16.44 18.97 -0.50
CA ASP A 214 16.33 20.04 0.47
C ASP A 214 17.33 19.84 1.63
N GLY A 215 18.62 20.09 1.33
CA GLY A 215 19.71 19.95 2.29
C GLY A 215 19.60 20.85 3.52
N GLU A 216 18.96 22.02 3.39
CA GLU A 216 18.68 22.91 4.53
C GLU A 216 17.69 22.25 5.49
N LEU A 217 16.58 21.70 4.97
CA LEU A 217 15.59 21.01 5.79
C LEU A 217 16.17 19.75 6.45
N GLN A 218 16.95 18.95 5.73
CA GLN A 218 17.61 17.77 6.30
C GLN A 218 18.55 18.15 7.44
N HIS A 219 19.41 19.17 7.23
CA HIS A 219 20.31 19.65 8.26
C HIS A 219 19.56 20.19 9.48
N HIS A 220 18.48 20.95 9.26
CA HIS A 220 17.69 21.49 10.34
C HIS A 220 17.02 20.39 11.18
N LEU A 221 16.43 19.38 10.54
CA LEU A 221 15.80 18.27 11.26
C LEU A 221 16.82 17.44 12.03
N GLU A 222 17.91 17.01 11.39
CA GLU A 222 18.82 16.04 12.00
C GLU A 222 19.88 16.66 12.91
N ILE A 223 20.33 17.89 12.62
CA ILE A 223 21.45 18.54 13.34
C ILE A 223 20.95 19.69 14.23
N THR A 224 20.06 20.55 13.74
CA THR A 224 19.61 21.73 14.53
C THR A 224 18.58 21.35 15.58
N THR A 225 17.59 20.56 15.20
CA THR A 225 16.48 20.15 16.07
C THR A 225 16.62 18.73 16.59
N GLU A 226 17.62 17.96 16.12
CA GLU A 226 17.92 16.59 16.55
C GLU A 226 16.71 15.61 16.43
N VAL A 227 15.80 15.88 15.50
CA VAL A 227 14.65 15.01 15.20
C VAL A 227 15.11 13.86 14.31
N ASN A 228 15.36 12.71 14.93
CA ASN A 228 15.77 11.49 14.22
C ASN A 228 14.62 10.94 13.34
N PRO A 229 14.87 10.61 12.06
CA PRO A 229 13.91 9.95 11.16
C PRO A 229 13.20 8.72 11.75
N GLN A 230 13.87 7.97 12.62
CA GLN A 230 13.30 6.79 13.27
C GLN A 230 12.04 7.12 14.10
N PHE A 231 11.91 8.34 14.65
CA PHE A 231 10.78 8.71 15.52
C PHE A 231 9.49 9.06 14.77
N TYR A 232 9.56 9.29 13.46
CA TYR A 232 8.39 9.58 12.63
C TYR A 232 8.27 8.66 11.41
N ALA A 233 9.35 8.47 10.66
CA ALA A 233 9.33 7.76 9.39
C ALA A 233 9.36 6.23 9.53
N PHE A 234 9.73 5.70 10.71
CA PHE A 234 9.67 4.26 10.95
C PHE A 234 8.26 3.73 10.69
N ARG A 235 7.23 4.36 11.28
CA ARG A 235 5.83 3.98 11.11
C ARG A 235 5.36 4.22 9.67
N TRP A 236 5.73 5.36 9.09
CA TRP A 236 5.39 5.72 7.70
C TRP A 236 5.81 4.63 6.71
N ILE A 237 7.05 4.16 6.85
CA ILE A 237 7.67 3.20 5.94
C ILE A 237 7.15 1.79 6.22
N THR A 238 7.20 1.34 7.48
CA THR A 238 6.83 -0.04 7.84
C THR A 238 5.35 -0.35 7.66
N LEU A 239 4.48 0.67 7.66
CA LEU A 239 3.04 0.51 7.46
C LEU A 239 2.56 1.04 6.10
N LEU A 240 3.46 1.37 5.18
CA LEU A 240 3.12 1.90 3.85
C LEU A 240 2.10 3.04 3.90
N LEU A 241 2.32 3.96 4.85
CA LEU A 241 1.51 5.15 5.13
C LEU A 241 0.07 4.90 5.57
N THR A 242 -0.36 3.65 5.79
CA THR A 242 -1.77 3.28 6.11
C THR A 242 -2.36 3.97 7.33
N GLN A 243 -1.51 4.48 8.23
CA GLN A 243 -1.91 5.23 9.43
C GLN A 243 -1.66 6.75 9.35
N GLU A 244 -1.20 7.29 8.22
CA GLU A 244 -1.01 8.74 8.02
C GLU A 244 -2.18 9.41 7.32
N PHE A 245 -2.90 8.67 6.48
CA PHE A 245 -3.98 9.18 5.66
C PHE A 245 -5.26 8.37 5.88
N ASN A 246 -6.41 8.97 5.54
CA ASN A 246 -7.66 8.23 5.58
C ASN A 246 -7.66 7.12 4.52
N PHE A 247 -8.55 6.14 4.69
CA PHE A 247 -8.55 4.94 3.86
C PHE A 247 -8.71 5.21 2.36
N ALA A 248 -9.53 6.19 1.96
CA ALA A 248 -9.71 6.54 0.56
C ALA A 248 -8.41 7.11 -0.06
N ASP A 249 -7.72 7.97 0.68
CA ASP A 249 -6.42 8.51 0.28
C ASP A 249 -5.36 7.40 0.17
N ILE A 250 -5.38 6.40 1.06
CA ILE A 250 -4.48 5.24 0.99
C ILE A 250 -4.66 4.47 -0.31
N ILE A 251 -5.91 4.22 -0.75
CA ILE A 251 -6.17 3.53 -2.02
C ILE A 251 -5.53 4.30 -3.20
N HIS A 252 -5.66 5.64 -3.22
CA HIS A 252 -5.07 6.46 -4.27
C HIS A 252 -3.53 6.54 -4.21
N ILE A 253 -2.96 6.61 -3.00
CA ILE A 253 -1.50 6.53 -2.80
C ILE A 253 -0.98 5.19 -3.32
N TRP A 254 -1.70 4.10 -3.02
CA TRP A 254 -1.31 2.75 -3.38
C TRP A 254 -1.37 2.49 -4.88
N ASP A 255 -2.29 3.12 -5.61
CA ASP A 255 -2.27 3.12 -7.08
C ASP A 255 -0.92 3.61 -7.62
N THR A 256 -0.33 4.65 -7.02
CA THR A 256 0.98 5.18 -7.43
C THR A 256 2.13 4.34 -6.91
N LEU A 257 2.06 3.89 -5.65
CA LEU A 257 3.09 3.09 -5.00
C LEU A 257 3.32 1.76 -5.75
N LEU A 258 2.24 1.08 -6.16
CA LEU A 258 2.33 -0.19 -6.89
C LEU A 258 2.73 -0.01 -8.37
N SER A 259 2.57 1.20 -8.91
CA SER A 259 2.86 1.50 -10.32
C SER A 259 4.32 1.82 -10.60
N ASP A 260 5.17 1.88 -9.59
CA ASP A 260 6.54 2.29 -9.81
C ASP A 260 7.39 1.20 -10.48
N PRO A 261 8.15 1.51 -11.55
CA PRO A 261 9.03 0.54 -12.18
C PRO A 261 10.20 0.11 -11.29
N ASP A 262 10.68 0.98 -10.39
CA ASP A 262 11.75 0.67 -9.44
C ASP A 262 11.23 -0.03 -8.17
N GLY A 263 9.90 -0.09 -8.03
CA GLY A 263 9.17 -0.85 -7.03
C GLY A 263 8.57 -0.01 -5.89
N PRO A 264 7.70 -0.63 -5.07
CA PRO A 264 6.95 0.03 -4.00
C PRO A 264 7.78 0.87 -3.04
N GLN A 265 8.96 0.38 -2.65
CA GLN A 265 9.81 1.05 -1.67
C GLN A 265 10.36 2.38 -2.17
N GLU A 266 10.76 2.47 -3.45
CA GLU A 266 11.37 3.68 -3.99
C GLU A 266 10.34 4.81 -4.10
N THR A 267 9.11 4.51 -4.56
CA THR A 267 8.02 5.49 -4.54
C THR A 267 7.58 5.87 -3.15
N LEU A 268 7.53 4.92 -2.21
CA LEU A 268 7.25 5.21 -0.81
C LEU A 268 8.23 6.24 -0.24
N LEU A 269 9.54 6.07 -0.50
CA LEU A 269 10.56 7.02 -0.05
C LEU A 269 10.38 8.41 -0.70
N ARG A 270 10.04 8.48 -1.98
CA ARG A 270 9.70 9.73 -2.66
C ARG A 270 8.48 10.41 -2.04
N ILE A 271 7.43 9.66 -1.69
CA ILE A 271 6.25 10.19 -1.02
C ILE A 271 6.60 10.71 0.38
N CYS A 272 7.32 9.93 1.19
CA CYS A 272 7.79 10.34 2.51
C CYS A 272 8.65 11.62 2.44
N CYS A 273 9.54 11.73 1.45
CA CYS A 273 10.34 12.94 1.23
C CYS A 273 9.46 14.13 0.82
N ALA A 274 8.50 13.92 -0.07
CA ALA A 274 7.54 14.96 -0.47
C ALA A 274 6.70 15.44 0.73
N MET A 275 6.29 14.55 1.62
CA MET A 275 5.61 14.92 2.87
C MET A 275 6.45 15.92 3.69
N LEU A 276 7.75 15.66 3.87
CA LEU A 276 8.65 16.57 4.59
C LEU A 276 8.76 17.93 3.89
N ILE A 277 8.94 17.94 2.57
CA ILE A 277 9.07 19.18 1.78
C ILE A 277 7.80 20.02 1.85
N LEU A 278 6.61 19.40 1.84
CA LEU A 278 5.34 20.12 1.88
C LEU A 278 5.11 20.87 3.19
N VAL A 279 5.62 20.34 4.31
CA VAL A 279 5.53 21.01 5.62
C VAL A 279 6.80 21.77 6.00
N ARG A 280 7.78 21.90 5.09
CA ARG A 280 9.08 22.56 5.27
C ARG A 280 9.02 23.85 6.08
N LYS A 281 8.15 24.79 5.70
CA LYS A 281 8.05 26.10 6.36
C LYS A 281 7.75 26.00 7.85
N ARG A 282 6.93 25.01 8.24
CA ARG A 282 6.57 24.76 9.64
C ARG A 282 7.72 24.06 10.36
N LEU A 283 8.40 23.13 9.68
CA LEU A 283 9.54 22.42 10.25
C LEU A 283 10.72 23.34 10.55
N LEU A 284 11.08 24.24 9.62
CA LEU A 284 12.19 25.18 9.81
C LEU A 284 11.92 26.24 10.90
N ALA A 285 10.65 26.50 11.20
CA ALA A 285 10.25 27.43 12.25
C ALA A 285 10.05 26.75 13.62
N GLY A 286 10.03 25.40 13.65
CA GLY A 286 9.74 24.62 14.84
C GLY A 286 11.00 24.20 15.60
N ASP A 287 10.78 23.76 16.83
CA ASP A 287 11.75 23.08 17.69
C ASP A 287 11.57 21.56 17.64
N PHE A 288 12.38 20.81 18.40
CA PHE A 288 12.28 19.35 18.49
C PHE A 288 10.84 18.87 18.76
N SER A 289 10.16 19.44 19.76
CA SER A 289 8.85 18.96 20.21
C SER A 289 7.75 19.25 19.17
N SER A 290 7.72 20.47 18.64
CA SER A 290 6.73 20.88 17.63
C SER A 290 6.93 20.14 16.30
N ASN A 291 8.18 19.94 15.87
CA ASN A 291 8.50 19.17 14.67
C ASN A 291 8.13 17.70 14.81
N LEU A 292 8.49 17.06 15.93
CA LEU A 292 8.14 15.67 16.17
C LEU A 292 6.62 15.47 16.20
N LYS A 293 5.89 16.35 16.91
CA LYS A 293 4.43 16.31 16.96
C LYS A 293 3.80 16.49 15.57
N LEU A 294 4.34 17.41 14.77
CA LEU A 294 3.87 17.64 13.40
C LEU A 294 4.05 16.40 12.51
N LEU A 295 5.17 15.69 12.65
CA LEU A 295 5.46 14.52 11.83
C LEU A 295 4.75 13.25 12.34
N GLN A 296 4.52 13.11 13.64
CA GLN A 296 3.75 12.00 14.19
C GLN A 296 2.24 12.15 13.95
N SER A 297 1.77 13.38 13.72
CA SER A 297 0.37 13.71 13.38
C SER A 297 0.36 14.60 12.14
N TYR A 298 0.64 13.99 10.99
CA TYR A 298 0.79 14.69 9.73
C TYR A 298 -0.49 15.46 9.35
N PRO A 299 -0.39 16.73 8.89
CA PRO A 299 -1.56 17.54 8.63
C PRO A 299 -2.33 17.05 7.38
N PRO A 300 -3.66 17.27 7.32
CA PRO A 300 -4.44 17.02 6.12
C PRO A 300 -3.80 17.69 4.90
N THR A 301 -3.62 16.91 3.83
CA THR A 301 -2.87 17.32 2.65
C THR A 301 -3.62 16.88 1.39
N ASN A 302 -3.55 17.69 0.33
CA ASN A 302 -4.09 17.30 -0.97
C ASN A 302 -3.22 16.18 -1.58
N ILE A 303 -3.77 14.98 -1.72
CA ILE A 303 -3.04 13.80 -2.21
C ILE A 303 -2.53 13.98 -3.64
N GLY A 304 -3.32 14.60 -4.52
CA GLY A 304 -2.89 14.89 -5.89
C GLY A 304 -1.63 15.77 -5.93
N HIS A 305 -1.57 16.79 -5.07
CA HIS A 305 -0.39 17.65 -4.93
C HIS A 305 0.79 16.90 -4.29
N LEU A 306 0.55 16.07 -3.26
CA LEU A 306 1.57 15.24 -2.65
C LEU A 306 2.24 14.31 -3.68
N LEU A 307 1.44 13.58 -4.45
CA LEU A 307 1.91 12.67 -5.48
C LEU A 307 2.61 13.43 -6.63
N TYR A 308 2.12 14.61 -6.99
CA TYR A 308 2.80 15.48 -7.96
C TYR A 308 4.21 15.86 -7.49
N VAL A 309 4.36 16.28 -6.23
CA VAL A 309 5.68 16.61 -5.67
C VAL A 309 6.57 15.37 -5.61
N ALA A 310 6.05 14.23 -5.13
CA ALA A 310 6.79 12.97 -5.07
C ALA A 310 7.34 12.53 -6.45
N ASN A 311 6.54 12.67 -7.51
CA ASN A 311 6.96 12.34 -8.88
C ASN A 311 8.08 13.24 -9.43
N LYS A 312 8.32 14.42 -8.83
CA LYS A 312 9.46 15.29 -9.18
C LYS A 312 10.76 14.89 -8.48
N LEU A 313 10.72 13.93 -7.55
CA LEU A 313 11.87 13.50 -6.75
C LEU A 313 12.60 12.27 -7.34
N GLN A 314 12.53 12.06 -8.65
CA GLN A 314 13.26 10.99 -9.37
C GLN A 314 14.76 11.31 -9.48
#